data_AF-A0A3D1J0Q9-F1
#
_entry.id   AF-A0A3D1J0Q9-F1
#
_cell.length_a   1.000
_cell.length_b   1.000
_cell.length_c   1.000
_cell.angle_alpha   90.00
_cell.angle_beta   90.00
_cell.angle_gamma   90.00
#
_symmetry.space_group_name_H-M   'P 1'
#
loop_
_entity.id
_entity.type
_entity.pdbx_description
1 polymer ?
#
loop_
_entity_poly.entity_id
_entity_poly.type
_entity_poly.pdbx_seq_one_letter_code
_entity_poly.pdbx_strand_id
1 'polypeptide(L)' 'LPSTGGDYWPNLLTEQGQHSSEILKSAIDKLGFTPTNTQIKKLTQRMTFALNALVKANKIQDSGAGRERVFFKK' A
#
# COMPACT_ATOMS: atom_id res chain seq x y z
N LEU A 1 15.33 -6.21 -1.20
CA LEU A 1 14.06 -5.69 -0.65
C LEU A 1 13.36 -6.85 0.03
N PRO A 2 12.88 -6.68 1.27
CA PRO A 2 12.10 -7.71 1.95
C PRO A 2 10.92 -8.19 1.10
N SER A 3 10.52 -9.45 1.27
CA SER A 3 9.31 -9.98 0.65
C SER A 3 8.09 -9.46 1.41
N THR A 4 7.15 -8.85 0.70
CA THR A 4 5.85 -8.44 1.25
C THR A 4 4.85 -9.54 0.89
N GLY A 5 4.44 -10.35 1.85
CA GLY A 5 3.44 -11.41 1.65
C GLY A 5 2.05 -10.87 1.29
N GLY A 6 1.12 -11.76 0.93
CA GLY A 6 -0.23 -11.38 0.48
C GLY A 6 -1.00 -10.50 1.48
N ASP A 7 -0.81 -10.77 2.78
CA ASP A 7 -1.49 -10.04 3.85
C ASP A 7 -0.76 -8.76 4.30
N TYR A 8 0.43 -8.49 3.76
CA TYR A 8 1.24 -7.36 4.21
C TYR A 8 0.54 -6.02 4.00
N TRP A 9 0.08 -5.77 2.77
CA TRP A 9 -0.58 -4.53 2.37
C TRP A 9 -1.96 -4.30 3.01
N PRO A 10 -2.88 -5.28 3.06
CA PRO A 10 -4.18 -5.07 3.71
C PRO A 10 -4.04 -4.83 5.22
N ASN A 11 -3.01 -5.39 5.87
CA ASN A 11 -2.71 -5.14 7.29
C ASN A 11 -2.10 -3.75 7.57
N LEU A 12 -1.85 -2.95 6.54
CA LEU A 12 -1.45 -1.55 6.66
C LEU A 12 -2.64 -0.58 6.54
N LEU A 13 -3.78 -1.05 6.02
CA LEU A 13 -4.95 -0.21 5.79
C LEU A 13 -5.76 -0.04 7.08
N THR A 14 -6.30 1.16 7.25
CA THR A 14 -7.26 1.50 8.30
C THR A 14 -8.70 1.52 7.76
N GLU A 15 -9.67 1.63 8.67
CA GLU A 15 -11.08 1.85 8.31
C GLU A 15 -11.28 3.25 7.71
N GLN A 16 -10.47 4.22 8.15
CA GLN A 16 -10.36 5.52 7.53
C GLN A 16 -9.56 5.38 6.23
N GLY A 17 -10.06 5.96 5.13
CA GLY A 17 -9.37 5.95 3.84
C GLY A 17 -7.99 6.59 3.92
N GLN A 18 -6.98 5.91 3.40
CA GLN A 18 -5.59 6.37 3.38
C GLN A 18 -5.08 6.55 1.95
N HIS A 19 -4.26 7.56 1.74
CA HIS A 19 -3.59 7.75 0.46
C HIS A 19 -2.44 6.76 0.29
N SER A 20 -2.11 6.46 -0.97
CA SER A 20 -0.95 5.61 -1.33
C SER A 20 0.36 6.06 -0.65
N SER A 21 0.57 7.36 -0.48
CA SER A 21 1.75 7.91 0.19
C SER A 21 1.82 7.55 1.68
N GLU A 22 0.68 7.56 2.37
CA GLU A 22 0.58 7.20 3.78
C GLU A 22 0.83 5.71 3.98
N ILE A 23 0.21 4.88 3.13
CA ILE A 23 0.40 3.42 3.13
C ILE A 23 1.87 3.07 2.87
N LEU A 24 2.52 3.75 1.92
CA LEU A 24 3.94 3.56 1.62
C LEU A 24 4.82 3.94 2.81
N LYS A 25 4.51 5.04 3.50
CA LYS A 25 5.23 5.46 4.71
C LYS A 25 5.11 4.39 5.80
N SER A 26 3.89 3.96 6.11
CA SER A 26 3.67 2.88 7.08
C SER A 26 4.35 1.56 6.69
N ALA A 27 4.41 1.26 5.39
CA ALA A 27 5.14 0.11 4.90
C ALA A 27 6.65 0.22 5.15
N ILE A 28 7.26 1.38 4.91
CA ILE A 28 8.68 1.60 5.16
C ILE A 28 8.98 1.50 6.66
N ASP A 29 8.14 2.14 7.49
CA ASP A 29 8.27 2.12 8.94
C ASP A 29 8.19 0.69 9.50
N LYS A 30 7.24 -0.14 9.02
CA LYS A 30 7.14 -1.55 9.44
C LYS A 30 8.30 -2.44 8.98
N LEU A 31 8.94 -2.13 7.86
CA LEU A 31 10.06 -2.93 7.37
C LEU A 31 11.37 -2.67 8.13
N GLY A 32 11.44 -1.60 8.91
CA GLY A 32 12.56 -1.35 9.84
C GLY A 32 13.90 -1.09 9.15
N PHE A 33 13.90 -0.57 7.92
CA PHE A 33 15.12 -0.15 7.22
C PHE A 33 14.90 1.17 6.49
N THR A 34 16.00 1.86 6.20
CA THR A 34 15.99 3.11 5.42
C THR A 34 16.16 2.80 3.94
N PRO A 35 15.10 2.87 3.11
CA PRO A 35 15.19 2.54 1.70
C PRO A 35 15.91 3.63 0.90
N THR A 36 16.71 3.22 -0.09
CA THR A 36 17.24 4.13 -1.11
C THR A 36 16.13 4.60 -2.06
N ASN A 37 16.36 5.69 -2.81
CA ASN A 37 15.39 6.19 -3.81
C ASN A 37 14.94 5.10 -4.81
N THR A 38 15.85 4.21 -5.22
CA THR A 38 15.54 3.08 -6.10
C THR A 38 14.64 2.05 -5.42
N GLN A 39 14.85 1.81 -4.12
CA GLN A 39 14.04 0.89 -3.33
C GLN A 39 12.64 1.47 -3.07
N ILE A 40 12.53 2.78 -2.83
CA ILE A 40 11.23 3.46 -2.72
C ILE A 40 10.42 3.27 -3.99
N LYS A 41 10.99 3.54 -5.18
CA LYS A 41 10.30 3.34 -6.46
C LYS A 41 9.78 1.90 -6.63
N LYS A 42 10.61 0.91 -6.29
CA LYS A 42 10.22 -0.51 -6.34
C LYS A 42 9.11 -0.84 -5.33
N LEU A 43 9.15 -0.28 -4.13
CA LEU A 43 8.10 -0.45 -3.12
C LEU A 43 6.79 0.19 -3.57
N THR A 44 6.83 1.39 -4.15
CA THR A 44 5.66 2.06 -4.71
C THR A 44 5.01 1.20 -5.80
N GLN A 45 5.81 0.65 -6.74
CA GLN A 45 5.28 -0.22 -7.79
C GLN A 45 4.61 -1.49 -7.21
N ARG A 46 5.25 -2.12 -6.22
CA ARG A 46 4.71 -3.31 -5.54
C ARG A 46 3.41 -3.00 -4.81
N MET A 47 3.37 -1.89 -4.07
CA MET A 47 2.19 -1.42 -3.35
C MET A 47 1.04 -1.18 -4.31
N THR A 48 1.25 -0.40 -5.37
CA THR A 48 0.21 -0.08 -6.35
C THR A 48 -0.36 -1.33 -7.00
N PHE A 49 0.51 -2.28 -7.38
CA PHE A 49 0.07 -3.56 -7.92
C PHE A 49 -0.78 -4.34 -6.91
N ALA A 50 -0.31 -4.46 -5.67
CA ALA A 50 -0.99 -5.21 -4.61
C ALA A 50 -2.34 -4.59 -4.25
N LEU A 51 -2.43 -3.27 -4.04
CA LEU A 51 -3.68 -2.59 -3.72
C LEU A 51 -4.71 -2.77 -4.83
N ASN A 52 -4.30 -2.63 -6.10
CA ASN A 52 -5.19 -2.87 -7.24
C ASN A 52 -5.67 -4.33 -7.31
N ALA A 53 -4.81 -5.30 -7.02
CA ALA A 53 -5.18 -6.71 -6.97
C ALA A 53 -6.18 -6.99 -5.84
N LEU A 54 -5.98 -6.39 -4.67
CA LEU A 54 -6.85 -6.54 -3.50
C LEU A 54 -8.23 -5.90 -3.71
N VAL A 55 -8.30 -4.74 -4.35
CA VAL A 55 -9.57 -4.11 -4.78
C VAL A 55 -10.30 -5.04 -5.74
N LYS A 56 -9.62 -5.54 -6.79
CA LYS A 56 -10.22 -6.47 -7.75
C LYS A 56 -10.71 -7.76 -7.10
N ALA A 57 -10.01 -8.25 -6.08
CA ALA A 57 -10.39 -9.42 -5.30
C ALA A 57 -11.44 -9.13 -4.20
N ASN A 58 -11.96 -7.89 -4.12
CA ASN A 58 -12.95 -7.44 -3.13
C ASN A 58 -12.48 -7.66 -1.67
N LYS A 59 -11.16 -7.59 -1.44
CA LYS A 59 -10.53 -7.73 -0.12
C LYS A 59 -10.38 -6.40 0.62
N ILE A 60 -10.33 -5.30 -0.13
CA ILE A 60 -10.25 -3.93 0.38
C ILE A 60 -11.19 -3.06 -0.46
N GLN A 61 -11.46 -1.85 0.00
CA GLN A 61 -12.24 -0.86 -0.73
C GLN A 61 -11.38 0.34 -1.12
N ASP A 62 -11.79 1.04 -2.16
CA ASP A 62 -11.18 2.28 -2.60
C ASP A 62 -12.25 3.33 -2.96
N SER A 63 -11.86 4.59 -2.90
CA SER A 63 -12.69 5.72 -3.29
C SER A 63 -11.83 6.80 -3.96
N GLY A 64 -12.44 7.59 -4.83
CA GLY A 64 -11.77 8.63 -5.61
C GLY A 64 -11.00 8.09 -6.82
N ALA A 65 -10.18 8.94 -7.44
CA ALA A 65 -9.43 8.61 -8.65
C ALA A 65 -8.04 9.28 -8.67
N GLY A 66 -7.12 8.70 -9.42
CA GLY A 66 -5.77 9.27 -9.61
C GLY A 66 -5.04 9.51 -8.28
N ARG A 67 -4.68 10.78 -8.03
CA ARG A 67 -3.97 11.20 -6.80
C ARG A 67 -4.88 11.31 -5.58
N GLU A 68 -6.17 11.52 -5.78
CA GLU A 68 -7.17 11.62 -4.71
C GLU A 68 -7.64 10.25 -4.23
N ARG A 69 -7.20 9.18 -4.89
CA ARG A 69 -7.59 7.82 -4.55
C ARG A 69 -7.11 7.46 -3.14
N VAL A 70 -8.05 6.98 -2.35
CA VAL A 70 -7.83 6.44 -1.00
C VAL A 70 -8.21 4.98 -0.95
N PHE A 71 -7.55 4.23 -0.07
CA PHE A 71 -7.79 2.80 0.16
C PHE A 71 -8.11 2.58 1.64
N PHE A 72 -9.05 1.69 1.91
CA PHE A 72 -9.48 1.38 3.26
C PHE A 72 -9.79 -0.09 3.40
N LYS A 73 -9.65 -0.57 4.64
CA LYS A 73 -10.04 -1.92 5.00
C LYS A 73 -11.55 -2.05 4.86
N LYS A 74 -11.98 -3.22 4.39
CA LYS A 74 -13.39 -3.60 4.34
C LYS A 74 -13.87 -4.06 5.72
#